data_AF-A0A4Y8CES4-F1
#
_entry.id   AF-A0A4Y8CES4-F1
#
_cell.length_a   1.000
_cell.length_b   1.000
_cell.length_c   1.000
_cell.angle_alpha   90.00
_cell.angle_beta   90.00
_cell.angle_gamma   90.00
#
_symmetry.space_group_name_H-M   'P 1'
#
loop_
_entity.id
_entity.type
_entity.pdbx_description
1 polymer ?
#
loop_
_entity_poly.entity_id
_entity_poly.type
_entity_poly.pdbx_seq_one_letter_code
_entity_poly.pdbx_strand_id
1 'polypeptide(L)' 'ANNVGVERIFPIYSESLESITVLRRGRVRRARLFYLRDRRGKAARIKELKK' A
#
# COMPACT_ATOMS: atom_id res chain seq x y z
N ALA A 1 -1.91 1.33 -21.06
CA ALA A 1 -1.18 2.19 -20.09
C ALA A 1 -0.46 1.29 -19.09
N ASN A 2 0.82 1.53 -18.85
CA ASN A 2 1.84 0.59 -18.36
C ASN A 2 1.43 -0.23 -17.11
N ASN A 3 1.03 -1.50 -17.31
CA ASN A 3 0.60 -2.47 -16.29
C ASN A 3 1.74 -2.99 -15.38
N VAL A 4 2.75 -2.16 -15.07
CA VAL A 4 3.91 -2.52 -14.26
C VAL A 4 3.74 -1.95 -12.86
N GLY A 5 3.73 -2.83 -11.84
CA GLY A 5 3.72 -2.41 -10.44
C GLY A 5 5.07 -1.82 -10.04
N VAL A 6 5.07 -0.67 -9.38
CA VAL A 6 6.27 0.02 -8.89
C VAL A 6 6.20 0.11 -7.37
N GLU A 7 7.28 -0.27 -6.68
CA GLU A 7 7.44 -0.13 -5.24
C GLU A 7 8.46 0.96 -4.90
N ARG A 8 8.21 1.74 -3.86
CA ARG A 8 9.13 2.77 -3.34
C ARG A 8 9.18 2.69 -1.81
N ILE A 9 10.37 2.86 -1.25
CA ILE A 9 10.60 2.93 0.20
C ILE A 9 10.92 4.39 0.54
N PHE A 10 10.15 4.99 1.44
CA PHE A 10 10.36 6.36 1.88
C PHE A 10 10.92 6.37 3.31
N PRO A 11 12.11 6.97 3.54
CA PRO A 11 12.58 7.26 4.89
C PRO A 11 11.67 8.28 5.58
N ILE A 12 11.28 8.02 6.83
CA ILE A 12 10.31 8.86 7.57
C ILE A 12 10.86 10.26 7.86
N TYR A 13 12.16 10.39 8.09
CA TYR A 13 12.83 11.65 8.47
C TYR A 13 13.59 12.30 7.30
N SER A 14 13.20 12.00 6.05
CA SER A 14 13.81 12.63 4.87
C SER A 14 13.28 14.04 4.67
N GLU A 15 14.16 15.00 4.38
CA GLU A 15 13.78 16.37 4.01
C GLU A 15 13.01 16.44 2.69
N SER A 16 13.14 15.43 1.82
CA SER A 16 12.38 15.35 0.56
C SER A 16 10.90 14.99 0.76
N LEU A 17 10.47 14.67 1.99
CA LEU A 17 9.10 14.29 2.31
C LEU A 17 8.38 15.45 3.00
N GLU A 18 7.33 15.98 2.38
CA GLU A 18 6.55 17.10 2.91
C GLU A 18 5.55 16.64 3.99
N SER A 19 4.71 15.64 3.70
CA SER A 19 3.69 15.15 4.63
C SER A 19 3.23 13.72 4.31
N ILE A 20 2.65 13.04 5.31
CA ILE A 20 2.04 11.71 5.17
C ILE A 20 0.58 11.76 5.63
N THR A 21 -0.36 11.67 4.69
CA THR A 21 -1.81 11.68 4.98
C THR A 21 -2.42 10.30 4.77
N VAL A 22 -3.14 9.80 5.78
CA VAL A 22 -3.84 8.49 5.69
C VAL A 22 -5.17 8.66 4.97
N LEU A 23 -5.24 8.23 3.71
CA LEU A 23 -6.46 8.32 2.89
C LEU A 23 -7.50 7.24 3.23
N ARG A 24 -7.06 6.00 3.49
CA ARG A 24 -7.96 4.86 3.74
C ARG A 24 -7.31 3.86 4.68
N ARG A 25 -8.12 3.26 5.57
CA ARG A 25 -7.67 2.19 6.49
C ARG A 25 -8.17 0.84 5.98
N GLY A 26 -7.27 -0.09 5.72
CA GLY A 26 -7.59 -1.44 5.26
C GLY A 26 -7.58 -2.48 6.38
N ARG A 27 -8.46 -3.48 6.31
CA ARG A 27 -8.43 -4.64 7.22
C ARG A 27 -7.42 -5.67 6.71
N VAL A 28 -6.33 -5.86 7.45
CA VAL A 28 -5.26 -6.83 7.14
C VAL A 28 -4.90 -7.65 8.38
N ARG A 29 -4.31 -8.84 8.18
CA ARG A 29 -3.88 -9.74 9.27
C ARG A 29 -2.36 -9.88 9.37
N ARG A 30 -1.62 -9.63 8.28
CA ARG A 30 -0.16 -9.77 8.22
C ARG A 30 0.49 -8.39 8.36
N ALA A 31 1.60 -8.30 9.09
CA ALA A 31 2.37 -7.07 9.22
C ALA A 31 3.08 -6.68 7.91
N ARG A 32 3.56 -7.67 7.14
CA ARG A 32 4.18 -7.48 5.81
C ARG A 32 3.26 -8.04 4.72
N LEU A 33 2.96 -7.24 3.70
CA LEU A 33 1.98 -7.56 2.66
C LEU A 33 2.60 -8.04 1.34
N PHE A 34 3.73 -8.76 1.39
CA PHE A 34 4.44 -9.21 0.18
C PHE A 34 3.62 -10.09 -0.76
N TYR A 35 2.64 -10.82 -0.22
CA TYR A 35 1.74 -11.64 -1.01
C TYR A 35 0.94 -10.83 -2.04
N LEU A 36 0.85 -9.50 -1.91
CA LEU A 36 0.18 -8.64 -2.89
C LEU A 36 0.98 -8.50 -4.19
N ARG A 37 2.30 -8.72 -4.17
CA ARG A 37 3.16 -8.70 -5.37
C ARG A 37 2.72 -9.71 -6.42
N ASP A 38 2.25 -10.86 -5.96
CA ASP A 38 1.81 -11.97 -6.83
C ASP A 38 0.33 -11.86 -7.22
N ARG A 39 -0.46 -10.99 -6.56
CA ARG A 39 -1.89 -10.83 -6.84
C ARG A 39 -2.13 -9.72 -7.85
N ARG A 40 -3.12 -9.92 -8.73
CA ARG A 40 -3.48 -8.94 -9.78
C ARG A 40 -4.98 -8.67 -9.80
N GLY A 41 -5.34 -7.47 -10.26
CA GLY A 41 -6.74 -7.06 -10.45
C GLY A 41 -7.58 -7.14 -9.17
N LYS A 42 -8.80 -7.68 -9.28
CA LYS A 42 -9.78 -7.76 -8.18
C LYS A 42 -9.25 -8.56 -6.98
N ALA A 43 -8.34 -9.51 -7.19
CA ALA A 43 -7.79 -10.36 -6.14
C ALA A 43 -6.80 -9.66 -5.20
N ALA A 44 -6.25 -8.51 -5.60
CA ALA A 44 -5.34 -7.70 -4.78
C ALA A 44 -6.08 -6.66 -3.91
N ARG A 45 -7.40 -6.51 -4.06
CA ARG A 45 -8.17 -5.46 -3.37
C ARG A 45 -8.32 -5.78 -1.87
N ILE A 46 -7.88 -4.85 -1.02
CA ILE A 46 -8.04 -4.91 0.43
C ILE A 46 -9.39 -4.30 0.84
N LYS A 47 -10.10 -4.99 1.75
CA LYS A 47 -11.37 -4.51 2.33
C LYS A 47 -11.12 -3.34 3.29
N GLU A 48 -12.04 -2.38 3.30
CA GLU A 48 -11.95 -1.24 4.20
C GLU A 48 -12.22 -1.68 5.64
N LEU A 49 -11.48 -1.09 6.58
CA LEU A 49 -11.77 -1.21 7.99
C LEU A 49 -12.90 -0.22 8.31
N LYS A 50 -14.15 -0.72 8.31
CA LYS A 50 -15.26 0.02 8.92
C LYS A 50 -15.01 0.04 10.42
N LYS A 51 -14.94 1.23 11.00
CA LYS A 51 -14.98 1.41 12.46
C LYS A 51 -16.37 1.06 12.97
#